data_AF-A0A536S0C7-F1
#
_entry.id   AF-A0A536S0C7-F1
#
_cell.length_a   1.000
_cell.length_b   1.000
_cell.length_c   1.000
_cell.angle_alpha   90.00
_cell.angle_beta   90.00
_cell.angle_gamma   90.00
#
_symmetry.space_group_name_H-M   'P 1'
#
loop_
_entity.id
_entity.type
_entity.pdbx_description
1 polymer ?
#
loop_
_entity_poly.entity_id
_entity_poly.type
_entity_poly.pdbx_seq_one_letter_code
_entity_poly.pdbx_strand_id
1 'polypeptide(L)'
;MDIEHLLPGIIGAFVGVVGWLLVGLFIQRRQFMRQARNAARAVYFELDVNRMNVEVARDYGSFTPLNRSSFERLLPELATLIGPAELRTIVSAYIAHAGYQQASTDSELPPDVRREALAAILDAHREALDVLRRCAFSRDERRGLEAA
;
A
#
# COMPACT_ATOMS: atom_id res chain seq x y z
N MET A 1 -27.06 48.33 -29.16
CA MET A 1 -26.06 47.79 -28.22
C MET A 1 -26.26 46.30 -28.13
N ASP A 2 -25.19 45.54 -27.89
CA ASP A 2 -25.16 44.37 -26.98
C ASP A 2 -24.40 43.15 -27.49
N ILE A 3 -24.25 42.90 -28.80
CA ILE A 3 -23.43 41.75 -29.25
C ILE A 3 -21.94 41.92 -28.89
N GLU A 4 -21.41 43.15 -29.01
CA GLU A 4 -20.01 43.47 -28.69
C GLU A 4 -19.68 43.32 -27.20
N HIS A 5 -20.69 43.35 -26.31
CA HIS A 5 -20.51 43.21 -24.86
C HIS A 5 -20.94 41.83 -24.35
N LEU A 6 -21.85 41.16 -25.08
CA LEU A 6 -22.38 39.84 -24.75
C LEU A 6 -21.43 38.72 -25.18
N LEU A 7 -20.71 38.86 -26.31
CA LEU A 7 -19.68 37.90 -26.71
C LEU A 7 -18.53 37.79 -25.68
N PRO A 8 -17.91 38.91 -25.25
CA PRO A 8 -16.88 38.87 -24.20
C PRO A 8 -17.40 38.34 -22.87
N GLY A 9 -18.65 38.68 -22.50
CA GLY A 9 -19.30 38.18 -21.28
C GLY A 9 -19.48 36.66 -21.28
N ILE A 10 -19.94 36.07 -22.39
CA ILE A 10 -20.09 34.62 -22.54
C ILE A 10 -18.73 33.92 -22.52
N ILE A 11 -17.73 34.47 -23.24
CA ILE A 11 -16.38 33.92 -23.24
C ILE A 11 -15.77 33.97 -21.83
N GLY A 12 -15.93 35.08 -21.11
CA GLY A 12 -15.48 35.23 -19.73
C GLY A 12 -16.15 34.25 -18.78
N ALA A 13 -17.47 34.07 -18.87
CA ALA A 13 -18.21 33.10 -18.07
C ALA A 13 -17.78 31.66 -18.37
N PHE A 14 -17.60 31.32 -19.65
CA PHE A 14 -17.14 29.99 -20.07
C PHE A 14 -15.73 29.69 -19.57
N VAL A 15 -14.79 30.62 -19.74
CA VAL A 15 -13.41 30.50 -19.24
C VAL A 15 -13.41 30.41 -17.71
N GLY A 16 -14.26 31.17 -17.02
CA GLY A 16 -14.42 31.10 -15.57
C GLY A 16 -14.88 29.71 -15.10
N VAL A 17 -15.94 29.16 -15.71
CA VAL A 17 -16.48 27.83 -15.36
C VAL A 17 -15.48 26.73 -15.67
N VAL A 18 -14.88 26.72 -16.87
CA VAL A 18 -13.88 25.72 -17.27
C VAL A 18 -12.64 25.82 -16.38
N GLY A 19 -12.16 27.04 -16.10
CA GLY A 19 -11.04 27.27 -15.20
C GLY A 19 -11.30 26.71 -13.79
N TRP A 20 -12.49 26.97 -13.24
CA TRP A 20 -12.85 26.47 -11.92
C TRP A 20 -13.00 24.93 -11.88
N LEU A 21 -13.58 24.33 -12.93
CA LEU A 21 -13.66 22.88 -13.07
C LEU A 21 -12.27 22.24 -13.09
N LEU A 22 -11.32 22.81 -13.84
CA LEU A 22 -9.95 22.31 -13.89
C LEU A 22 -9.24 22.42 -12.54
N VAL A 23 -9.44 23.53 -11.81
CA VAL A 23 -8.91 23.69 -10.45
C VAL A 23 -9.50 22.64 -9.50
N GLY A 24 -10.82 22.41 -9.57
CA GLY A 24 -11.50 21.38 -8.79
C GLY A 24 -10.92 19.99 -9.05
N LEU A 25 -10.79 19.60 -10.32
CA LEU A 25 -10.18 18.32 -10.73
C LEU A 25 -8.73 18.19 -10.25
N PHE A 26 -7.95 19.28 -10.33
CA PHE A 26 -6.56 19.28 -9.88
C PHE A 26 -6.44 19.05 -8.37
N ILE A 27 -7.24 19.76 -7.56
CA ILE A 27 -7.25 19.61 -6.09
C ILE A 27 -7.73 18.22 -5.69
N GLN A 28 -8.83 17.75 -6.30
CA GLN A 28 -9.41 16.45 -6.03
C GLN A 28 -8.41 15.32 -6.33
N ARG A 29 -7.75 15.37 -7.49
CA ARG A 29 -6.71 14.39 -7.87
C ARG A 29 -5.56 14.38 -6.88
N ARG A 30 -5.13 15.55 -6.39
CA ARG A 30 -4.06 15.67 -5.40
C ARG A 30 -4.46 15.08 -4.04
N GLN A 31 -5.71 15.26 -3.62
CA GLN A 31 -6.23 14.68 -2.38
C GLN A 31 -6.29 13.15 -2.45
N PHE A 32 -6.81 12.58 -3.53
CA PHE A 32 -6.83 11.12 -3.72
C PHE A 32 -5.43 10.51 -3.69
N MET A 33 -4.47 11.13 -4.38
CA MET A 33 -3.08 10.65 -4.37
C MET A 33 -2.44 10.68 -2.97
N ARG A 34 -2.77 11.70 -2.16
CA ARG A 34 -2.29 11.76 -0.77
C ARG A 34 -2.94 10.69 0.10
N GLN A 35 -4.25 10.49 -0.05
CA GLN A 35 -4.98 9.46 0.69
C GLN A 35 -4.44 8.07 0.35
N ALA A 36 -4.24 7.77 -0.93
CA ALA A 36 -3.72 6.48 -1.36
C ALA A 36 -2.27 6.24 -0.90
N ARG A 37 -1.41 7.28 -0.88
CA ARG A 37 -0.06 7.14 -0.29
C ARG A 37 -0.11 6.88 1.21
N ASN A 38 -0.97 7.59 1.94
CA ASN A 38 -1.12 7.36 3.38
C ASN A 38 -1.66 5.96 3.67
N ALA A 39 -2.57 5.45 2.85
CA ALA A 39 -3.03 4.08 2.89
C ALA A 39 -1.87 3.08 2.69
N ALA A 40 -1.05 3.30 1.66
CA ALA A 40 0.13 2.48 1.39
C ALA A 40 1.16 2.51 2.53
N ARG A 41 1.33 3.64 3.23
CA ARG A 41 2.19 3.72 4.43
C ARG A 41 1.65 2.93 5.60
N ALA A 42 0.34 3.01 5.85
CA ALA A 42 -0.29 2.22 6.92
C ALA A 42 -0.10 0.72 6.69
N VAL A 43 -0.31 0.28 5.44
CA VAL A 43 -0.11 -1.13 5.04
C VAL A 43 1.38 -1.51 5.08
N TYR A 44 2.30 -0.62 4.70
CA TYR A 44 3.74 -0.83 4.83
C TYR A 44 4.14 -1.14 6.28
N PHE A 45 3.72 -0.31 7.24
CA PHE A 45 4.10 -0.52 8.64
C PHE A 45 3.42 -1.76 9.26
N GLU A 46 2.17 -2.04 8.90
CA GLU A 46 1.51 -3.29 9.32
C GLU A 46 2.29 -4.51 8.79
N LEU A 47 2.68 -4.50 7.52
CA LEU A 47 3.41 -5.60 6.90
C LEU A 47 4.83 -5.75 7.45
N ASP A 48 5.50 -4.66 7.80
CA ASP A 48 6.85 -4.70 8.40
C ASP A 48 6.82 -5.29 9.81
N VAL A 49 5.83 -4.92 10.64
CA VAL A 49 5.61 -5.57 11.95
C VAL A 49 5.31 -7.07 11.76
N ASN A 50 4.46 -7.42 10.80
CA ASN A 50 4.21 -8.82 10.48
C ASN A 50 5.49 -9.55 10.04
N ARG A 51 6.35 -8.93 9.22
CA ARG A 51 7.63 -9.51 8.80
C ARG A 51 8.52 -9.80 10.01
N MET A 52 8.65 -8.86 10.94
CA MET A 52 9.42 -9.06 12.18
C MET A 52 8.86 -10.24 12.99
N ASN A 53 7.53 -10.37 13.10
CA ASN A 53 6.91 -11.51 13.78
C ASN A 53 7.20 -12.84 13.10
N VAL A 54 7.19 -12.90 11.76
CA VAL A 54 7.57 -14.12 11.02
C VAL A 54 9.05 -14.45 11.21
N GLU A 55 9.91 -13.43 11.28
CA GLU A 55 11.36 -13.60 11.51
C GLU A 55 11.61 -14.19 12.90
N VAL A 56 10.96 -13.65 13.93
CA VAL A 56 11.00 -14.19 15.29
C VAL A 56 10.46 -15.62 15.36
N ALA A 57 9.37 -15.91 14.65
CA ALA A 57 8.82 -17.27 14.58
C ALA A 57 9.79 -18.26 13.92
N ARG A 58 10.49 -17.84 12.86
CA ARG A 58 11.46 -18.68 12.14
C ARG A 58 12.69 -18.98 13.01
N ASP A 59 13.20 -17.97 13.69
CA ASP A 59 14.49 -18.05 14.38
C ASP A 59 14.34 -18.62 15.79
N TYR A 60 13.21 -18.36 16.46
CA TYR A 60 12.99 -18.71 17.86
C TYR A 60 11.76 -19.59 18.10
N GLY A 61 10.95 -19.89 17.07
CA GLY A 61 9.74 -20.68 17.24
C GLY A 61 8.62 -19.98 18.01
N SER A 62 8.73 -18.66 18.23
CA SER A 62 7.74 -17.87 18.96
C SER A 62 6.75 -17.23 17.99
N PHE A 63 5.51 -17.71 17.99
CA PHE A 63 4.49 -17.28 17.05
C PHE A 63 3.60 -16.20 17.66
N THR A 64 3.61 -15.02 17.03
CA THR A 64 2.66 -13.94 17.30
C THR A 64 1.62 -13.86 16.19
N PRO A 65 0.33 -13.61 16.46
CA PRO A 65 -0.68 -13.42 15.43
C PRO A 65 -0.33 -12.28 14.46
N LEU A 66 -0.51 -12.53 13.16
CA LEU A 66 -0.31 -11.52 12.11
C LEU A 66 -1.58 -10.67 11.93
N ASN A 67 -1.41 -9.39 11.60
CA ASN A 67 -2.52 -8.45 11.39
C ASN A 67 -2.80 -8.25 9.89
N ARG A 68 -4.08 -8.09 9.52
CA ARG A 68 -4.55 -7.79 8.14
C ARG A 68 -5.52 -6.59 8.07
N SER A 69 -5.82 -5.97 9.19
CA SER A 69 -6.90 -4.99 9.34
C SER A 69 -6.70 -3.74 8.48
N SER A 70 -5.47 -3.22 8.38
CA SER A 70 -5.16 -2.05 7.57
C SER A 70 -5.27 -2.39 6.09
N PHE A 71 -4.71 -3.52 5.69
CA PHE A 71 -4.77 -3.97 4.30
C PHE A 71 -6.20 -4.15 3.80
N GLU A 72 -7.05 -4.86 4.54
CA GLU A 72 -8.45 -5.06 4.13
C GLU A 72 -9.23 -3.76 4.03
N ARG A 73 -9.06 -2.89 5.03
CA ARG A 73 -9.78 -1.61 5.10
C ARG A 73 -9.35 -0.65 4.01
N LEU A 74 -8.07 -0.67 3.62
CA LEU A 74 -7.45 0.32 2.72
C LEU A 74 -7.19 -0.23 1.31
N LEU A 75 -7.65 -1.45 1.02
CA LEU A 75 -7.52 -2.08 -0.29
C LEU A 75 -8.06 -1.21 -1.43
N PRO A 76 -9.24 -0.54 -1.29
CA PRO A 76 -9.75 0.34 -2.33
C PRO A 76 -8.78 1.49 -2.65
N GLU A 77 -8.24 2.16 -1.64
CA GLU A 77 -7.29 3.26 -1.82
C GLU A 77 -5.97 2.78 -2.43
N LEU A 78 -5.46 1.62 -2.02
CA LEU A 78 -4.26 1.02 -2.62
C LEU A 78 -4.44 0.76 -4.11
N ALA A 79 -5.60 0.22 -4.51
CA ALA A 79 -5.89 -0.08 -5.91
C ALA A 79 -5.94 1.17 -6.81
N THR A 80 -6.12 2.37 -6.24
CA THR A 80 -6.04 3.64 -7.00
C THR A 80 -4.60 4.10 -7.26
N LEU A 81 -3.63 3.59 -6.50
CA LEU A 81 -2.22 4.00 -6.57
C LEU A 81 -1.31 2.94 -7.20
N ILE A 82 -1.62 1.67 -7.00
CA ILE A 82 -0.74 0.53 -7.28
C ILE A 82 -1.25 -0.25 -8.50
N GLY A 83 -0.35 -0.64 -9.40
CA GLY A 83 -0.72 -1.43 -10.57
C GLY A 83 -1.17 -2.86 -10.21
N PRO A 84 -1.93 -3.56 -11.08
CA PRO A 84 -2.45 -4.89 -10.76
C PRO A 84 -1.38 -5.93 -10.39
N ALA A 85 -0.22 -5.89 -11.06
CA ALA A 85 0.89 -6.82 -10.79
C ALA A 85 1.50 -6.58 -9.39
N GLU A 86 1.75 -5.33 -9.05
CA GLU A 86 2.27 -4.92 -7.75
C GLU A 86 1.27 -5.20 -6.62
N LEU A 87 -0.01 -4.97 -6.87
CA LEU A 87 -1.08 -5.28 -5.91
C LEU A 87 -1.15 -6.79 -5.65
N ARG A 88 -0.99 -7.62 -6.69
CA ARG A 88 -0.91 -9.09 -6.53
C ARG A 88 0.27 -9.51 -5.65
N THR A 89 1.43 -8.87 -5.77
CA THR A 89 2.58 -9.14 -4.87
C THR A 89 2.19 -8.88 -3.41
N ILE A 90 1.55 -7.74 -3.12
CA ILE A 90 1.10 -7.40 -1.76
C ILE A 90 0.06 -8.40 -1.26
N VAL A 91 -0.97 -8.70 -2.06
CA VAL A 91 -2.02 -9.67 -1.71
C VAL A 91 -1.40 -11.04 -1.40
N SER A 92 -0.39 -11.47 -2.17
CA SER A 92 0.26 -12.77 -1.98
C SER A 92 0.96 -12.86 -0.61
N ALA A 93 1.61 -11.79 -0.15
CA ALA A 93 2.20 -11.72 1.19
C ALA A 93 1.14 -11.86 2.31
N TYR A 94 -0.07 -11.31 2.11
CA TYR A 94 -1.16 -11.47 3.07
C TYR A 94 -1.82 -12.86 2.99
N ILE A 95 -1.92 -13.47 1.81
CA ILE A 95 -2.39 -14.87 1.68
C ILE A 95 -1.43 -15.83 2.40
N ALA A 96 -0.13 -15.54 2.38
CA ALA A 96 0.89 -16.34 3.06
C ALA A 96 0.68 -16.43 4.59
N HIS A 97 -0.16 -15.56 5.19
CA HIS A 97 -0.54 -15.65 6.60
C HIS A 97 -1.27 -16.95 6.94
N ALA A 98 -1.97 -17.56 5.97
CA ALA A 98 -2.58 -18.88 6.18
C ALA A 98 -1.51 -19.95 6.41
N GLY A 99 -0.43 -19.92 5.63
CA GLY A 99 0.72 -20.81 5.81
C GLY A 99 1.43 -20.56 7.15
N TYR A 100 1.53 -19.30 7.58
CA TYR A 100 2.06 -18.96 8.90
C TYR A 100 1.20 -19.54 10.04
N GLN A 101 -0.13 -19.44 9.95
CA GLN A 101 -1.04 -20.03 10.93
C GLN A 101 -0.92 -21.56 10.95
N GLN A 102 -0.83 -22.20 9.78
CA GLN A 102 -0.61 -23.64 9.72
C GLN A 102 0.71 -24.05 10.38
N ALA A 103 1.80 -23.31 10.10
CA ALA A 103 3.11 -23.54 10.69
C ALA A 103 3.15 -23.34 12.21
N SER A 104 2.23 -22.55 12.78
CA SER A 104 2.11 -22.35 14.23
C SER A 104 1.32 -23.45 14.92
N THR A 105 0.32 -24.02 14.26
CA THR A 105 -0.57 -25.04 14.85
C THR A 105 -0.10 -26.47 14.63
N ASP A 106 0.64 -26.73 13.55
CA ASP A 106 1.04 -28.08 13.19
C ASP A 106 2.29 -28.52 13.98
N SER A 107 2.09 -29.39 14.98
CA SER A 107 3.19 -29.95 15.79
C SER A 107 3.92 -31.11 15.11
N GLU A 108 3.36 -31.69 14.05
CA GLU A 108 3.96 -32.81 13.32
C GLU A 108 4.91 -32.33 12.21
N LEU A 109 4.80 -31.05 11.82
CA LEU A 109 5.63 -30.44 10.79
C LEU A 109 7.12 -30.45 11.16
N PRO A 110 8.00 -31.11 10.37
CA PRO A 110 9.42 -31.18 10.67
C PRO A 110 10.04 -29.78 10.82
N PRO A 111 10.96 -29.57 11.78
CA PRO A 111 11.53 -28.25 12.06
C PRO A 111 12.16 -27.58 10.83
N ASP A 112 12.84 -28.35 9.98
CA ASP A 112 13.49 -27.82 8.78
C ASP A 112 12.47 -27.38 7.73
N VAL A 113 11.40 -28.16 7.53
CA VAL A 113 10.30 -27.81 6.62
C VAL A 113 9.56 -26.57 7.10
N ARG A 114 9.33 -26.46 8.42
CA ARG A 114 8.71 -25.28 9.04
C ARG A 114 9.57 -24.04 8.82
N ARG A 115 10.88 -24.15 9.04
CA ARG A 115 11.83 -23.05 8.85
C ARG A 115 11.87 -22.60 7.39
N GLU A 116 11.87 -23.53 6.44
CA GLU A 116 11.85 -23.22 5.01
C GLU A 116 10.53 -22.53 4.59
N ALA A 117 9.39 -23.03 5.09
CA ALA A 117 8.11 -22.39 4.86
C ALA A 117 8.07 -20.94 5.39
N LEU A 118 8.58 -20.71 6.60
CA LEU A 118 8.68 -19.37 7.18
C LEU A 118 9.66 -18.47 6.42
N ALA A 119 10.74 -19.03 5.86
CA ALA A 119 11.65 -18.29 4.99
C ALA A 119 10.96 -17.81 3.69
N ALA A 120 10.19 -18.69 3.04
CA ALA A 120 9.41 -18.31 1.86
C ALA A 120 8.37 -17.21 2.17
N ILE A 121 7.72 -17.28 3.35
CA ILE A 121 6.79 -16.23 3.80
C ILE A 121 7.54 -14.90 4.02
N LEU A 122 8.72 -14.93 4.63
CA LEU A 122 9.54 -13.73 4.81
C LEU A 122 9.94 -13.09 3.50
N ASP A 123 10.30 -13.88 2.50
CA ASP A 123 10.68 -13.36 1.18
C ASP A 123 9.48 -12.72 0.47
N ALA A 124 8.28 -13.31 0.59
CA ALA A 124 7.05 -12.67 0.10
C ALA A 124 6.77 -11.33 0.79
N HIS A 125 6.97 -11.24 2.11
CA HIS A 125 6.82 -9.97 2.84
C HIS A 125 7.85 -8.93 2.42
N ARG A 126 9.12 -9.33 2.21
CA ARG A 126 10.17 -8.42 1.74
C ARG A 126 9.85 -7.86 0.36
N GLU A 127 9.41 -8.70 -0.58
CA GLU A 127 9.03 -8.27 -1.92
C GLU A 127 7.85 -7.28 -1.89
N ALA A 128 6.83 -7.58 -1.09
CA ALA A 128 5.69 -6.69 -0.91
C ALA A 128 6.08 -5.36 -0.22
N LEU A 129 7.00 -5.39 0.74
CA LEU A 129 7.56 -4.19 1.36
C LEU A 129 8.36 -3.35 0.36
N ASP A 130 9.13 -3.97 -0.55
CA ASP A 130 9.83 -3.25 -1.62
C ASP A 130 8.83 -2.52 -2.54
N VAL A 131 7.74 -3.20 -2.92
CA VAL A 131 6.66 -2.60 -3.71
C VAL A 131 6.06 -1.40 -2.97
N LEU A 132 5.61 -1.60 -1.73
CA LEU A 132 5.02 -0.55 -0.90
C LEU A 132 5.99 0.61 -0.68
N ARG A 133 7.28 0.33 -0.48
CA ARG A 133 8.32 1.35 -0.30
C ARG A 133 8.42 2.27 -1.51
N ARG A 134 8.38 1.70 -2.73
CA ARG A 134 8.45 2.46 -3.99
C ARG A 134 7.20 3.32 -4.23
N CYS A 135 6.03 2.84 -3.85
CA CYS A 135 4.75 3.52 -4.12
C CYS A 135 4.38 4.56 -3.04
N ALA A 136 4.67 4.25 -1.78
CA ALA A 136 4.18 5.01 -0.62
C ALA A 136 5.09 6.19 -0.22
N PHE A 137 6.38 6.12 -0.54
CA PHE A 137 7.38 7.06 -0.03
C PHE A 137 8.11 7.82 -1.15
N SER A 138 8.41 9.09 -0.88
CA SER A 138 9.29 9.90 -1.72
C SER A 138 10.72 9.36 -1.70
N ARG A 139 11.60 9.86 -2.58
CA ARG A 139 13.01 9.46 -2.57
C ARG A 139 13.71 9.82 -1.25
N ASP A 140 13.37 10.97 -0.68
CA ASP A 140 13.97 11.44 0.56
C ASP A 140 13.45 10.66 1.77
N GLU A 141 12.14 10.36 1.79
CA GLU A 141 11.55 9.52 2.83
C GLU A 141 12.15 8.11 2.83
N ARG A 142 12.44 7.55 1.64
CA ARG A 142 13.10 6.24 1.51
C ARG A 142 14.50 6.20 2.10
N ARG A 143 15.30 7.24 1.88
CA ARG A 143 16.63 7.34 2.49
C ARG A 143 16.56 7.38 4.02
N GLY A 144 15.53 8.03 4.56
CA GLY A 144 15.29 8.05 6.01
C GLY A 144 14.96 6.66 6.58
N LEU A 145 14.25 5.82 5.83
CA LEU A 145 13.94 4.44 6.24
C LEU A 145 15.17 3.52 6.24
N GLU A 146 16.15 3.76 5.37
CA GLU A 146 17.38 2.95 5.28
C GLU A 146 18.41 3.33 6.36
N ALA A 147 18.27 4.50 6.96
CA ALA A 147 19.14 5.01 8.02
C ALA A 147 18.65 4.69 9.45
N ALA A 148 17.48 4.08 9.57
CA ALA A 148 16.84 3.67 10.82
C ALA A 148 17.05 2.16 11.07
#